data_AF-A0A916F355-F1
#
_entry.id   AF-A0A916F355-F1
#
_cell.length_a   1.000
_cell.length_b   1.000
_cell.length_c   1.000
_cell.angle_alpha   90.00
_cell.angle_beta   90.00
_cell.angle_gamma   90.00
#
_symmetry.space_group_name_H-M   'P 1'
#
loop_
_entity.id
_entity.type
_entity.pdbx_description
1 polymer ?
#
loop_
_entity_poly.entity_id
_entity_poly.type
_entity_poly.pdbx_seq_one_letter_code
_entity_poly.pdbx_strand_id
1 'polypeptide(L)'
;MAYTEEDKFIALAGLYQSALCVRQIARQGSVDTDAMEPCIYSLFQTDAESVPEIFGARGSLSFGANRLLGELTGEQPRDMEPIRYVIVLVRLERVLAGRGEMIETIGSGLEDARAKLDHFPLLHPNLLAHLADIYGRTISQLPPRIMVQGDPRFLQLPDKIVGSRMIE
;
A
#
# COMPACT_ATOMS: atom_id res chain seq x y z
N MET A 1 5.28 -23.32 -8.17
CA MET A 1 4.04 -23.63 -7.44
C MET A 1 2.90 -22.87 -8.09
N ALA A 2 1.71 -23.45 -8.20
CA ALA A 2 0.54 -22.74 -8.70
C ALA A 2 -0.21 -22.11 -7.51
N TYR A 3 -0.45 -20.81 -7.55
CA TYR A 3 -1.23 -20.11 -6.52
C TYR A 3 -2.70 -20.50 -6.59
N THR A 4 -3.31 -20.74 -5.43
CA THR A 4 -4.73 -21.06 -5.29
C THR A 4 -5.60 -19.83 -5.57
N GLU A 5 -6.91 -20.02 -5.78
CA GLU A 5 -7.85 -18.89 -5.86
C GLU A 5 -7.93 -18.11 -4.54
N GLU A 6 -7.74 -18.80 -3.40
CA GLU A 6 -7.65 -18.18 -2.09
C GLU A 6 -6.43 -17.27 -1.99
N ASP A 7 -5.25 -17.73 -2.43
CA ASP A 7 -4.02 -16.91 -2.46
C ASP A 7 -4.21 -15.64 -3.29
N LYS A 8 -4.82 -15.77 -4.48
CA LYS A 8 -5.10 -14.63 -5.36
C LYS A 8 -6.07 -13.64 -4.71
N PHE A 9 -7.09 -14.15 -4.03
CA PHE A 9 -8.05 -13.32 -3.31
C PHE A 9 -7.39 -12.56 -2.16
N ILE A 10 -6.54 -13.22 -1.37
CA ILE A 10 -5.81 -12.60 -0.25
C ILE A 10 -4.89 -11.49 -0.77
N ALA A 11 -4.12 -11.75 -1.84
CA ALA A 11 -3.26 -10.74 -2.45
C ALA A 11 -4.06 -9.53 -2.95
N LEU A 12 -5.20 -9.77 -3.62
CA LEU A 12 -6.09 -8.71 -4.07
C LEU A 12 -6.71 -7.92 -2.91
N ALA A 13 -7.10 -8.60 -1.83
CA ALA A 13 -7.64 -7.97 -0.62
C ALA A 13 -6.60 -7.06 0.05
N GLY A 14 -5.33 -7.46 0.09
CA GLY A 14 -4.23 -6.62 0.60
C GLY A 14 -4.02 -5.34 -0.23
N LEU A 15 -4.08 -5.48 -1.56
CA LEU A 15 -3.99 -4.35 -2.48
C LEU A 15 -5.19 -3.40 -2.33
N TYR A 16 -6.39 -3.97 -2.18
CA TYR A 16 -7.62 -3.20 -1.97
C TYR A 16 -7.62 -2.50 -0.61
N GLN A 17 -7.17 -3.16 0.46
CA GLN A 17 -7.01 -2.57 1.78
C GLN A 17 -6.07 -1.36 1.74
N SER A 18 -4.91 -1.50 1.10
CA SER A 18 -3.96 -0.41 0.91
C SER A 18 -4.60 0.79 0.20
N ALA A 19 -5.37 0.54 -0.87
CA ALA A 19 -6.08 1.59 -1.61
C ALA A 19 -7.15 2.30 -0.74
N LEU A 20 -7.87 1.55 0.10
CA LEU A 20 -8.85 2.11 1.03
C LEU A 20 -8.19 2.98 2.10
N CYS A 21 -7.04 2.54 2.65
CA CYS A 21 -6.27 3.31 3.62
C CYS A 21 -5.80 4.64 3.04
N VAL A 22 -5.23 4.65 1.83
CA VAL A 22 -4.81 5.87 1.13
C VAL A 22 -5.99 6.83 0.95
N ARG A 23 -7.15 6.33 0.51
CA ARG A 23 -8.37 7.13 0.36
C ARG A 23 -8.83 7.74 1.69
N GLN A 24 -8.80 6.98 2.79
CA GLN A 24 -9.18 7.47 4.12
C GLN A 24 -8.23 8.57 4.59
N ILE A 25 -6.92 8.36 4.46
CA ILE A 25 -5.92 9.39 4.80
C ILE A 25 -6.16 10.66 3.98
N ALA A 26 -6.39 10.54 2.67
CA ALA A 26 -6.60 11.67 1.77
C ALA A 26 -7.88 12.48 2.09
N ARG A 27 -8.94 11.82 2.57
CA ARG A 27 -10.26 12.46 2.82
C ARG A 27 -10.48 12.86 4.27
N GLN A 28 -9.95 12.10 5.21
CA GLN A 28 -10.24 12.21 6.65
C GLN A 28 -9.00 12.60 7.45
N GLY A 29 -7.81 12.51 6.85
CA GLY A 29 -6.54 12.77 7.52
C GLY A 29 -6.04 11.63 8.41
N SER A 30 -6.82 10.56 8.59
CA SER A 30 -6.45 9.41 9.40
C SER A 30 -7.00 8.11 8.81
N VAL A 31 -6.48 7.00 9.33
CA VAL A 31 -6.92 5.64 9.02
C VAL A 31 -6.78 4.80 10.28
N ASP A 32 -7.59 3.76 10.39
CA ASP A 32 -7.44 2.75 11.44
C ASP A 32 -6.07 2.08 11.34
N THR A 33 -5.35 2.03 12.45
CA THR A 33 -4.03 1.38 12.54
C THR A 33 -4.13 -0.10 12.23
N ASP A 34 -5.21 -0.77 12.64
CA ASP A 34 -5.39 -2.21 12.42
C ASP A 34 -5.55 -2.54 10.92
N ALA A 35 -6.05 -1.59 10.13
CA ALA A 35 -6.13 -1.71 8.67
C ALA A 35 -4.80 -1.37 7.99
N MET A 36 -4.06 -0.39 8.51
CA MET A 36 -2.80 0.10 7.90
C MET A 36 -1.60 -0.80 8.22
N GLU A 37 -1.51 -1.33 9.44
CA GLU A 37 -0.41 -2.16 9.93
C GLU A 37 -0.07 -3.33 8.99
N PRO A 38 -1.01 -4.18 8.55
CA PRO A 38 -0.70 -5.29 7.63
C PRO A 38 -0.18 -4.81 6.26
N CYS A 39 -0.60 -3.64 5.80
CA CYS A 39 -0.13 -3.07 4.54
C CYS A 39 1.36 -2.69 4.64
N ILE A 40 1.78 -2.11 5.76
CA ILE A 40 3.19 -1.77 6.01
C ILE A 40 4.00 -3.02 6.36
N TYR A 41 3.44 -3.92 7.16
CA TYR A 41 4.07 -5.18 7.58
C TYR A 41 4.49 -6.01 6.38
N SER A 42 3.62 -6.12 5.37
CA SER A 42 3.87 -6.89 4.16
C SER A 42 5.09 -6.44 3.35
N LEU A 43 5.50 -5.17 3.46
CA LEU A 43 6.71 -4.67 2.79
C LEU A 43 7.99 -5.33 3.33
N PHE A 44 7.92 -5.84 4.56
CA PHE A 44 9.04 -6.51 5.22
C PHE A 44 8.88 -8.03 5.23
N GLN A 45 7.96 -8.62 4.47
CA GLN A 45 7.81 -10.08 4.39
C GLN A 45 8.40 -10.61 3.08
N THR A 46 9.73 -10.71 3.03
CA THR A 46 10.49 -11.16 1.85
C THR A 46 10.52 -12.67 1.67
N ASP A 47 10.42 -13.42 2.77
CA ASP A 47 10.64 -14.88 2.82
C ASP A 47 9.48 -15.59 3.53
N ALA A 48 8.24 -15.19 3.24
CA ALA A 48 7.05 -15.81 3.83
C ALA A 48 6.80 -17.23 3.28
N GLU A 49 6.35 -18.16 4.14
CA GLU A 49 6.08 -19.55 3.72
C GLU A 49 4.73 -19.68 2.98
N SER A 50 3.83 -18.71 3.18
CA SER A 50 2.52 -18.67 2.54
C SER A 50 2.01 -17.25 2.28
N VAL A 51 1.07 -17.09 1.34
CA VAL A 51 0.47 -15.77 1.03
C VAL A 51 -0.25 -15.13 2.23
N PRO A 52 -0.99 -15.87 3.08
CA PRO A 52 -1.57 -15.29 4.29
C PRO A 52 -0.54 -14.66 5.23
N GLU A 53 0.63 -15.28 5.40
CA GLU A 53 1.67 -14.81 6.32
C GLU A 53 2.27 -13.46 5.92
N ILE A 54 2.23 -13.12 4.63
CA ILE A 54 2.68 -11.81 4.12
C ILE A 54 1.97 -10.66 4.84
N PHE A 55 0.71 -10.85 5.24
CA PHE A 55 -0.12 -9.81 5.84
C PHE A 55 -0.23 -9.93 7.37
N GLY A 56 0.45 -10.89 7.98
CA GLY A 56 0.48 -11.09 9.42
C GLY A 56 -0.67 -11.97 9.93
N ALA A 57 -1.32 -11.55 11.01
CA ALA A 57 -2.32 -12.37 11.69
C ALA A 57 -3.57 -12.65 10.82
N ARG A 58 -4.25 -13.76 11.12
CA ARG A 58 -5.54 -14.06 10.49
C ARG A 58 -6.52 -12.93 10.79
N GLY A 59 -7.20 -12.46 9.75
CA GLY A 59 -8.16 -11.36 9.86
C GLY A 59 -7.55 -9.97 9.71
N SER A 60 -6.23 -9.82 9.57
CA SER A 60 -5.60 -8.51 9.34
C SER A 60 -6.09 -7.82 8.06
N LEU A 61 -6.56 -8.58 7.07
CA LEU A 61 -7.14 -8.03 5.84
C LEU A 61 -8.66 -7.89 5.85
N SER A 62 -9.32 -8.04 7.01
CA SER A 62 -10.80 -8.06 7.08
C SER A 62 -11.42 -6.78 6.52
N PHE A 63 -10.79 -5.62 6.70
CA PHE A 63 -11.31 -4.34 6.21
C PHE A 63 -11.37 -4.31 4.68
N GLY A 64 -10.27 -4.64 3.99
CA GLY A 64 -10.22 -4.71 2.54
C GLY A 64 -11.03 -5.87 1.97
N ALA A 65 -10.94 -7.05 2.57
CA ALA A 65 -11.61 -8.26 2.11
C ALA A 65 -13.14 -8.13 2.19
N ASN A 66 -13.68 -7.66 3.32
CA ASN A 66 -15.13 -7.49 3.48
C ASN A 66 -15.68 -6.43 2.53
N ARG A 67 -14.93 -5.33 2.32
CA ARG A 67 -15.33 -4.27 1.39
C ARG A 67 -15.33 -4.79 -0.05
N LEU A 68 -14.27 -5.48 -0.46
CA LEU A 68 -14.15 -6.06 -1.79
C LEU A 68 -15.26 -7.10 -2.04
N LEU A 69 -15.50 -7.99 -1.08
CA LEU A 69 -16.52 -9.02 -1.19
C LEU A 69 -17.92 -8.39 -1.35
N GLY A 70 -18.27 -7.43 -0.50
CA GLY A 70 -19.56 -6.74 -0.59
C GLY A 70 -19.79 -6.04 -1.93
N GLU A 71 -18.75 -5.46 -2.53
CA GLU A 71 -18.83 -4.82 -3.86
C GLU A 71 -18.93 -5.82 -5.02
N LEU A 72 -18.34 -7.01 -4.87
CA LEU A 72 -18.42 -8.10 -5.84
C LEU A 72 -19.76 -8.84 -5.79
N THR A 73 -20.32 -9.05 -4.60
CA THR A 73 -21.62 -9.71 -4.39
C THR A 73 -22.80 -8.77 -4.62
N GLY A 74 -22.56 -7.46 -4.67
CA GLY A 74 -23.60 -6.44 -4.84
C GLY A 74 -24.31 -6.05 -3.53
N GLU A 75 -23.85 -6.57 -2.39
CA GLU A 75 -24.31 -6.15 -1.06
C GLU A 75 -23.92 -4.71 -0.73
N GLN A 76 -22.84 -4.21 -1.34
CA GLN A 76 -22.37 -2.84 -1.21
C GLN A 76 -22.24 -2.17 -2.59
N PRO A 77 -22.51 -0.86 -2.67
CA PRO A 77 -22.32 -0.13 -3.92
C PRO A 77 -20.84 -0.12 -4.28
N ARG A 78 -20.54 -0.40 -5.55
CA ARG A 78 -19.17 -0.39 -6.06
C ARG A 78 -18.55 1.00 -5.93
N ASP A 79 -17.37 1.08 -5.34
CA ASP A 79 -16.59 2.30 -5.27
C ASP A 79 -15.48 2.27 -6.33
N MET A 80 -15.61 3.12 -7.34
CA MET A 80 -14.67 3.16 -8.45
C MET A 80 -13.30 3.73 -8.06
N GLU A 81 -13.20 4.50 -6.96
CA GLU A 81 -11.95 5.16 -6.59
C GLU A 81 -10.88 4.15 -6.12
N PRO A 82 -11.11 3.29 -5.10
CA PRO A 82 -10.14 2.26 -4.73
C PRO A 82 -9.84 1.29 -5.88
N ILE A 83 -10.85 0.93 -6.68
CA ILE A 83 -10.65 0.05 -7.84
C ILE A 83 -9.68 0.67 -8.85
N ARG A 84 -9.79 1.98 -9.13
CA ARG A 84 -8.84 2.69 -10.00
C ARG A 84 -7.43 2.68 -9.43
N TYR A 85 -7.27 2.88 -8.12
CA TYR A 85 -5.95 2.79 -7.48
C TYR A 85 -5.35 1.40 -7.64
N VAL A 86 -6.13 0.35 -7.39
CA VAL A 86 -5.71 -1.05 -7.60
C VAL A 86 -5.26 -1.31 -9.05
N ILE A 87 -6.02 -0.85 -10.05
CA ILE A 87 -5.67 -1.02 -11.46
C ILE A 87 -4.34 -0.33 -11.79
N VAL A 88 -4.14 0.89 -11.28
CA VAL A 88 -2.88 1.64 -11.48
C VAL A 88 -1.72 0.93 -10.79
N LEU A 89 -1.91 0.41 -9.58
CA LEU A 89 -0.87 -0.33 -8.84
C LEU A 89 -0.44 -1.60 -9.58
N VAL A 90 -1.38 -2.40 -10.09
CA VAL A 90 -1.06 -3.58 -10.91
C VAL A 90 -0.31 -3.20 -12.19
N ARG A 91 -0.63 -2.04 -12.78
CA ARG A 91 0.10 -1.55 -13.96
C ARG A 91 1.50 -1.07 -13.61
N LEU A 92 1.67 -0.39 -12.48
CA LEU A 92 2.97 0.07 -11.99
C LEU A 92 3.90 -1.09 -11.65
N GLU A 93 3.38 -2.16 -11.04
CA GLU A 93 4.15 -3.39 -10.76
C GLU A 93 4.77 -3.95 -12.05
N ARG A 94 3.98 -4.06 -13.13
CA ARG A 94 4.49 -4.53 -14.44
C ARG A 94 5.56 -3.63 -15.04
N VAL A 95 5.45 -2.31 -14.85
CA VAL A 95 6.46 -1.35 -15.32
C VAL A 95 7.72 -1.48 -14.48
N LEU A 96 7.57 -1.61 -13.15
CA LEU A 96 8.66 -1.78 -12.20
C LEU A 96 9.44 -3.07 -12.44
N ALA A 97 8.77 -4.17 -12.79
CA ALA A 97 9.40 -5.45 -13.11
C ALA A 97 10.48 -5.36 -14.21
N GLY A 98 10.38 -4.38 -15.12
CA GLY A 98 11.38 -4.11 -16.15
C GLY A 98 12.50 -3.14 -15.74
N ARG A 99 12.56 -2.70 -14.48
CA ARG A 99 13.48 -1.67 -13.96
C ARG A 99 14.34 -2.22 -12.83
N GLY A 100 15.28 -3.12 -13.16
CA GLY A 100 16.15 -3.81 -12.18
C GLY A 100 16.83 -2.87 -11.18
N GLU A 101 17.49 -1.80 -11.65
CA GLU A 101 18.15 -0.81 -10.78
C GLU A 101 17.18 -0.15 -9.77
N MET A 102 15.93 0.09 -10.18
CA MET A 102 14.90 0.64 -9.29
C MET A 102 14.45 -0.38 -8.26
N ILE A 103 14.33 -1.66 -8.64
CA ILE A 103 14.02 -2.76 -7.71
C ILE A 103 15.13 -2.91 -6.66
N GLU A 104 16.40 -2.85 -7.08
CA GLU A 104 17.55 -2.89 -6.17
C GLU A 104 17.54 -1.72 -5.19
N THR A 105 17.23 -0.52 -5.68
CA THR A 105 17.09 0.69 -4.85
C THR A 105 15.97 0.52 -3.81
N ILE A 106 14.82 -0.03 -4.20
CA ILE A 106 13.70 -0.32 -3.28
C ILE A 106 14.13 -1.36 -2.24
N GLY A 107 14.76 -2.45 -2.68
CA GLY A 107 15.23 -3.52 -1.80
C GLY A 107 16.19 -3.02 -0.73
N SER A 108 17.25 -2.31 -1.13
CA SER A 108 18.21 -1.70 -0.21
C SER A 108 17.55 -0.71 0.75
N GLY A 109 16.63 0.14 0.27
CA GLY A 109 15.88 1.05 1.13
C GLY A 109 14.99 0.33 2.16
N LEU A 110 14.38 -0.79 1.78
CA LEU A 110 13.58 -1.61 2.68
C LEU A 110 14.43 -2.32 3.73
N GLU A 111 15.63 -2.78 3.38
CA GLU A 111 16.60 -3.34 4.34
C GLU A 111 17.03 -2.29 5.37
N ASP A 112 17.37 -1.08 4.93
CA ASP A 112 17.70 0.05 5.81
C ASP A 112 16.51 0.45 6.70
N ALA A 113 15.28 0.38 6.17
CA ALA A 113 14.07 0.62 6.94
C ALA A 113 13.82 -0.49 7.97
N ARG A 114 14.11 -1.75 7.64
CA ARG A 114 13.96 -2.90 8.55
C ARG A 114 14.85 -2.73 9.79
N ALA A 115 16.07 -2.22 9.65
CA ALA A 115 16.95 -1.94 10.79
C ALA A 115 16.35 -0.94 11.80
N LYS A 116 15.42 -0.06 11.37
CA LYS A 116 14.74 0.89 12.27
C LYS A 116 13.67 0.22 13.14
N LEU A 117 13.19 -0.96 12.77
CA LEU A 117 12.19 -1.71 13.54
C LEU A 117 12.73 -2.21 14.89
N ASP A 118 14.05 -2.30 15.04
CA ASP A 118 14.69 -2.65 16.32
C ASP A 118 14.48 -1.58 17.40
N HIS A 119 14.10 -0.36 17.01
CA HIS A 119 14.00 0.80 17.90
C HIS A 119 12.62 1.46 17.87
N PHE A 120 11.84 1.25 16.81
CA PHE A 120 10.57 1.92 16.59
C PHE A 120 9.47 0.94 16.21
N PRO A 121 8.21 1.19 16.63
CA PRO A 121 7.08 0.40 16.16
C PRO A 121 6.87 0.59 14.66
N LEU A 122 6.18 -0.36 14.03
CA LEU A 122 5.97 -0.43 12.58
C LEU A 122 5.31 0.82 11.97
N LEU A 123 4.44 1.50 12.71
CA LEU A 123 3.75 2.70 12.23
C LEU A 123 4.39 4.01 12.73
N HIS A 124 5.63 3.96 13.22
CA HIS A 124 6.33 5.14 13.71
C HIS A 124 6.58 6.16 12.58
N PRO A 125 6.41 7.48 12.82
CA PRO A 125 6.60 8.52 11.79
C PRO A 125 7.94 8.44 11.05
N ASN A 126 9.04 8.15 11.75
CA ASN A 126 10.36 8.02 11.11
C ASN A 126 10.46 6.85 10.12
N LEU A 127 9.74 5.75 10.37
CA LEU A 127 9.71 4.63 9.44
C LEU A 127 8.86 5.00 8.22
N LEU A 128 7.67 5.56 8.46
CA LEU A 128 6.77 6.00 7.39
C LEU A 128 7.42 7.07 6.50
N ALA A 129 8.17 8.00 7.08
CA ALA A 129 8.93 8.99 6.34
C ALA A 129 10.01 8.36 5.46
N HIS A 130 10.70 7.34 5.96
CA HIS A 130 11.68 6.60 5.18
C HIS A 130 11.02 5.85 4.00
N LEU A 131 9.90 5.18 4.23
CA LEU A 131 9.15 4.50 3.16
C LEU A 131 8.65 5.49 2.10
N ALA A 132 8.22 6.67 2.52
CA ALA A 132 7.78 7.71 1.62
C ALA A 132 8.95 8.30 0.79
N ASP A 133 10.14 8.43 1.37
CA ASP A 133 11.36 8.79 0.64
C ASP A 133 11.72 7.75 -0.43
N ILE A 134 11.63 6.46 -0.11
CA ILE A 134 11.84 5.37 -1.08
C ILE A 134 10.87 5.53 -2.24
N TYR A 135 9.57 5.67 -1.96
CA TYR A 135 8.54 5.90 -2.98
C TYR A 135 8.81 7.16 -3.83
N GLY A 136 9.20 8.27 -3.18
CA GLY A 136 9.49 9.56 -3.82
C GLY A 136 10.67 9.52 -4.79
N ARG A 137 11.65 8.64 -4.55
CA ARG A 137 12.83 8.46 -5.41
C ARG A 137 12.61 7.38 -6.49
N THR A 138 11.63 6.49 -6.31
CA THR A 138 11.44 5.30 -7.16
C THR A 138 10.09 5.31 -7.89
N ILE A 139 9.08 4.63 -7.36
CA ILE A 139 7.79 4.34 -8.01
C ILE A 139 7.08 5.62 -8.45
N SER A 140 7.21 6.71 -7.69
CA SER A 140 6.60 8.01 -8.05
C SER A 140 7.15 8.62 -9.36
N GLN A 141 8.26 8.12 -9.89
CA GLN A 141 8.85 8.55 -11.16
C GLN A 141 8.29 7.78 -12.37
N LEU A 142 7.49 6.72 -12.14
CA LEU A 142 6.96 5.86 -13.18
C LEU A 142 5.58 6.32 -13.68
N PRO A 143 5.31 6.25 -14.99
CA PRO A 143 3.95 6.37 -15.52
C PRO A 143 3.23 5.01 -15.52
N PRO A 144 1.91 4.96 -15.27
CA PRO A 144 1.02 6.06 -14.90
C PRO A 144 1.12 6.44 -13.40
N ARG A 145 0.90 7.71 -13.08
CA ARG A 145 0.85 8.19 -11.68
C ARG A 145 -0.47 7.80 -11.02
N ILE A 146 -0.42 7.48 -9.72
CA ILE A 146 -1.61 7.29 -8.90
C ILE A 146 -2.21 8.66 -8.59
N MET A 147 -3.44 8.91 -9.07
CA MET A 147 -4.12 10.18 -8.86
C MET A 147 -4.97 10.13 -7.60
N VAL A 148 -4.41 10.52 -6.45
CA VAL A 148 -5.15 10.52 -5.18
C VAL A 148 -6.03 11.77 -5.07
N GLN A 149 -7.34 11.59 -4.90
CA GLN A 149 -8.29 12.69 -4.65
C GLN A 149 -8.63 12.77 -3.16
N GLY A 150 -8.59 13.98 -2.60
CA GLY A 150 -8.80 14.18 -1.18
C GLY A 150 -8.99 15.65 -0.81
N ASP A 151 -9.09 15.90 0.50
CA ASP A 151 -9.12 17.26 1.03
C ASP A 151 -7.71 17.87 0.94
N PRO A 152 -7.54 19.03 0.28
CA PRO A 152 -6.24 19.69 0.16
C PRO A 152 -5.51 19.86 1.50
N ARG A 153 -6.25 20.05 2.60
CA ARG A 153 -5.68 20.21 3.94
C ARG A 153 -4.91 18.98 4.40
N PHE A 154 -5.38 17.78 4.03
CA PHE A 154 -4.74 16.52 4.40
C PHE A 154 -3.65 16.09 3.41
N LEU A 155 -3.73 16.58 2.17
CA LEU A 155 -2.72 16.34 1.14
C LEU A 155 -1.50 17.27 1.30
N GLN A 156 -1.68 18.51 1.77
CA GLN A 156 -0.61 19.51 1.84
C GLN A 156 0.22 19.48 3.14
N LEU A 157 -0.09 18.61 4.12
CA LEU A 157 0.71 18.54 5.35
C LEU A 157 2.14 18.04 5.05
N PRO A 158 3.20 18.81 5.39
CA PRO A 158 4.59 18.40 5.19
C PRO A 158 4.95 17.10 5.92
N ASP A 159 4.17 16.76 6.95
CA ASP A 159 4.35 15.57 7.80
C ASP A 159 3.63 14.32 7.25
N LYS A 160 2.94 14.44 6.10
CA LYS A 160 2.27 13.35 5.40
C LYS A 160 2.66 13.42 3.92
N ILE A 161 3.78 12.78 3.61
CA ILE A 161 4.62 12.93 2.40
C ILE A 161 3.93 12.57 1.05
N VAL A 162 2.61 12.44 0.98
CA VAL A 162 1.90 12.02 -0.24
C VAL A 162 1.48 13.20 -1.14
N GLY A 163 1.30 14.43 -0.66
CA GLY A 163 0.65 15.47 -1.47
C GLY A 163 1.47 16.65 -1.97
N SER A 164 2.80 16.68 -1.80
CA SER A 164 3.60 17.85 -2.25
C SER A 164 4.11 17.80 -3.69
N ARG A 165 3.91 16.71 -4.46
CA ARG A 165 4.46 16.59 -5.84
C ARG A 165 3.45 16.22 -6.92
N MET A 166 2.16 16.35 -6.63
CA MET A 166 1.07 16.03 -7.56
C MET A 166 0.39 17.27 -8.17
N ILE A 167 0.94 18.46 -7.95
CA ILE A 167 0.55 19.69 -8.62
C ILE A 167 1.77 20.20 -9.38
N GLU A 168 2.12 19.51 -10.46
CA GLU A 168 2.82 20.02 -11.66
C GLU A 168 2.94 18.92 -12.72
#